data_AF-A0AAD6G7K7-F1
#
_entry.id   AF-A0AAD6G7K7-F1
#
_cell.length_a   1.000
_cell.length_b   1.000
_cell.length_c   1.000
_cell.angle_alpha   90.00
_cell.angle_beta   90.00
_cell.angle_gamma   90.00
#
_symmetry.space_group_name_H-M   'P 1'
#
loop_
_entity.id
_entity.type
_entity.pdbx_description
1 polymer ?
#
loop_
_entity_poly.entity_id
_entity_poly.type
_entity_poly.pdbx_seq_one_letter_code
_entity_poly.pdbx_strand_id
1 'polypeptide(L)'
;MLPLLAGTFLTMGATFAKPVPSTCVGCTDVTIPIPASTGAVAVPADFFGFGFESGLLPHYDNDFSVNVVHSIQSRMSKPLVIRVGGTSGDHITFKPEQTKVAADCHSSKKFCNSLDDYTVGPDYFDALKRFEDSHWTLQAPMGDEMKLEASMAFLQQAWGAATNKGANKERVAAIALGNEPNWYKAYGVDGYIQRSQKIQEQVVKDFKLQGDEARIFQTGEIAAEVASKADSPSKFTLMDLLKPLFKGTSTQQKEIKYAAEHYYQVIGANDGGHEYTAADLKDTLMNHKAITNKLAPYAAAVKSLNGIDKSVPLVISEAGSAIGNTAVEFAGGFGAAIWAVDFHLAAMWHGIQRVCNTHGPDATHAWWLPDDTSAHAKTRAVQGIFPAAPFIADFIGNDKLGKIKEIDLKNDFLSAYAMFDQKTDKLSRIAIINMRQWEYGPAVRPRYVAQIDIGKDVKSAVVQRMQSEHGAAALGFDLGGPQQNVTWNGEQWSWKLSKGLGRKVAGYEEEKLVINKDKNMNGHISVNVWDTEAVIVQLS
;
A
#
# COMPACT_ATOMS: atom_id res chain seq x y z
N MET A 1 -56.06 12.02 -6.99
CA MET A 1 -55.26 13.07 -6.34
C MET A 1 -54.82 12.55 -4.97
N LEU A 2 -53.59 12.04 -4.88
CA LEU A 2 -52.92 11.67 -3.64
C LEU A 2 -51.87 12.75 -3.34
N PRO A 3 -51.74 13.26 -2.11
CA PRO A 3 -50.78 14.32 -1.82
C PRO A 3 -49.36 13.76 -1.69
N LEU A 4 -48.40 14.49 -2.27
CA LEU A 4 -46.97 14.32 -2.09
C LEU A 4 -46.61 14.52 -0.59
N LEU A 5 -46.03 13.49 0.05
CA LEU A 5 -45.23 13.69 1.24
C LEU A 5 -43.84 14.17 0.81
N ALA A 6 -43.55 15.46 1.06
CA ALA A 6 -42.20 15.98 1.03
C ALA A 6 -41.43 15.40 2.24
N GLY A 7 -40.53 14.47 1.97
CA GLY A 7 -39.58 13.96 2.97
C GLY A 7 -38.54 15.04 3.27
N THR A 8 -38.57 15.57 4.48
CA THR A 8 -37.55 16.45 5.03
C THR A 8 -36.24 15.66 5.18
N PHE A 9 -35.31 15.82 4.24
CA PHE A 9 -33.92 15.40 4.44
C PHE A 9 -33.31 16.31 5.52
N LEU A 10 -33.19 15.80 6.74
CA LEU A 10 -32.29 16.40 7.73
C LEU A 10 -30.86 16.20 7.24
N THR A 11 -30.28 17.22 6.62
CA THR A 11 -28.83 17.34 6.50
C THR A 11 -28.28 17.61 7.90
N MET A 12 -27.89 16.55 8.62
CA MET A 12 -26.95 16.71 9.73
C MET A 12 -25.60 17.09 9.13
N GLY A 13 -25.39 18.40 8.94
CA GLY A 13 -24.08 18.95 8.66
C GLY A 13 -23.20 18.69 9.88
N ALA A 14 -22.17 17.86 9.72
CA ALA A 14 -21.06 17.85 10.66
C ALA A 14 -20.39 19.23 10.58
N THR A 15 -20.66 20.09 11.55
CA THR A 15 -19.93 21.35 11.72
C THR A 15 -18.49 21.02 12.10
N PHE A 16 -17.57 21.15 11.14
CA PHE A 16 -16.14 21.11 11.40
C PHE A 16 -15.62 22.51 11.74
N ALA A 17 -14.60 22.53 12.60
CA ALA A 17 -13.91 23.67 13.20
C ALA A 17 -14.71 24.46 14.26
N LYS A 18 -14.67 23.99 15.52
CA LYS A 18 -14.75 24.91 16.66
C LYS A 18 -13.45 25.73 16.72
N PRO A 19 -13.50 27.06 16.95
CA PRO A 19 -12.30 27.88 17.09
C PRO A 19 -11.40 27.34 18.20
N VAL A 20 -10.10 27.26 17.91
CA VAL A 20 -9.07 26.79 18.85
C VAL A 20 -8.99 27.78 20.03
N PRO A 21 -9.16 27.34 21.28
CA PRO A 21 -9.00 28.21 22.45
C PRO A 21 -7.59 28.84 22.51
N SER A 22 -7.52 30.10 22.94
CA SER A 22 -6.28 30.90 23.01
C SER A 22 -5.25 30.41 24.04
N THR A 23 -5.60 29.43 24.88
CA THR A 23 -4.69 28.71 25.76
C THR A 23 -4.61 27.25 25.32
N CYS A 24 -3.43 26.83 24.87
CA CYS A 24 -3.17 25.52 24.30
C CYS A 24 -3.12 24.44 25.41
N VAL A 25 -4.27 23.93 25.85
CA VAL A 25 -4.34 22.81 26.81
C VAL A 25 -3.96 21.51 26.09
N GLY A 26 -2.99 20.76 26.65
CA GLY A 26 -2.52 19.49 26.08
C GLY A 26 -1.58 19.64 24.88
N CYS A 27 -0.85 20.76 24.78
CA CYS A 27 0.07 21.04 23.70
C CYS A 27 1.53 20.84 24.09
N THR A 28 2.30 20.25 23.19
CA THR A 28 3.75 20.11 23.31
C THR A 28 4.41 20.76 22.09
N ASP A 29 5.27 21.76 22.31
CA ASP A 29 6.08 22.32 21.23
C ASP A 29 7.14 21.30 20.78
N VAL A 30 7.35 21.21 19.48
CA VAL A 30 8.40 20.38 18.88
C VAL A 30 9.03 21.13 17.72
N THR A 31 10.36 21.16 17.64
CA THR A 31 11.07 21.72 16.48
C THR A 31 11.25 20.62 15.43
N ILE A 32 10.95 20.93 14.17
CA ILE A 32 11.20 20.04 13.02
C ILE A 32 12.43 20.58 12.27
N PRO A 33 13.64 20.06 12.54
CA PRO A 33 14.86 20.55 11.92
C PRO A 33 14.95 20.06 10.48
N ILE A 34 14.63 20.92 9.50
CA ILE A 34 14.70 20.57 8.09
C ILE A 34 16.15 20.22 7.70
N PRO A 35 16.42 18.98 7.25
CA PRO A 35 17.77 18.59 6.84
C PRO A 35 18.11 19.16 5.46
N ALA A 36 19.40 19.19 5.13
CA ALA A 36 19.82 19.36 3.73
C ALA A 36 19.35 18.16 2.87
N SER A 37 19.10 18.40 1.57
CA SER A 37 18.69 17.37 0.61
C SER A 37 19.79 16.32 0.35
N THR A 38 21.03 16.55 0.78
CA THR A 38 22.12 15.59 0.71
C THR A 38 21.72 14.26 1.34
N GLY A 39 21.83 13.18 0.56
CA GLY A 39 21.47 11.83 0.99
C GLY A 39 19.97 11.52 0.92
N ALA A 40 19.11 12.44 0.46
CA ALA A 40 17.71 12.15 0.18
C ALA A 40 17.57 11.12 -0.96
N VAL A 41 16.57 10.26 -0.86
CA VAL A 41 16.35 9.11 -1.75
C VAL A 41 15.27 9.43 -2.78
N ALA A 42 15.55 9.23 -4.06
CA ALA A 42 14.56 9.44 -5.12
C ALA A 42 13.39 8.45 -4.97
N VAL A 43 12.17 8.97 -5.01
CA VAL A 43 10.95 8.19 -4.89
C VAL A 43 10.36 7.91 -6.28
N PRO A 44 10.06 6.64 -6.63
CA PRO A 44 9.34 6.31 -7.85
C PRO A 44 7.92 6.87 -7.86
N ALA A 45 7.50 7.38 -9.01
CA ALA A 45 6.13 7.86 -9.21
C ALA A 45 5.07 6.75 -9.08
N ASP A 46 5.48 5.50 -9.31
CA ASP A 46 4.67 4.28 -9.19
C ASP A 46 4.95 3.49 -7.90
N PHE A 47 5.42 4.17 -6.84
CA PHE A 47 5.77 3.51 -5.57
C PHE A 47 4.56 2.85 -4.88
N PHE A 48 3.41 3.52 -4.87
CA PHE A 48 2.21 3.00 -4.22
C PHE A 48 1.43 2.07 -5.16
N GLY A 49 1.06 0.90 -4.67
CA GLY A 49 0.27 -0.09 -5.41
C GLY A 49 -0.68 -0.89 -4.53
N PHE A 50 -1.54 -1.65 -5.20
CA PHE A 50 -2.46 -2.61 -4.58
C PHE A 50 -2.12 -4.04 -5.00
N GLY A 51 -2.65 -5.01 -4.27
CA GLY A 51 -2.50 -6.42 -4.54
C GLY A 51 -3.81 -7.16 -4.32
N PHE A 52 -4.12 -8.14 -5.17
CA PHE A 52 -5.25 -9.06 -5.04
C PHE A 52 -4.74 -10.50 -5.02
N GLU A 53 -5.29 -11.30 -4.11
CA GLU A 53 -5.19 -12.75 -4.18
C GLU A 53 -5.78 -13.25 -5.50
N SER A 54 -5.02 -14.05 -6.25
CA SER A 54 -5.37 -14.50 -7.60
C SER A 54 -6.73 -15.21 -7.63
N GLY A 55 -6.94 -16.18 -6.74
CA GLY A 55 -8.21 -16.91 -6.67
C GLY A 55 -9.42 -16.02 -6.35
N LEU A 56 -9.16 -14.83 -5.79
CA LEU A 56 -10.17 -13.88 -5.33
C LEU A 56 -10.27 -12.63 -6.22
N LEU A 57 -9.48 -12.55 -7.30
CA LEU A 57 -9.53 -11.43 -8.27
C LEU A 57 -10.95 -11.13 -8.78
N PRO A 58 -11.81 -12.12 -9.12
CA PRO A 58 -13.13 -11.84 -9.67
C PRO A 58 -14.04 -11.01 -8.74
N HIS A 59 -13.80 -11.04 -7.42
CA HIS A 59 -14.55 -10.19 -6.48
C HIS A 59 -14.36 -8.70 -6.78
N TYR A 60 -13.17 -8.32 -7.27
CA TYR A 60 -12.81 -6.94 -7.58
C TYR A 60 -13.19 -6.50 -9.00
N ASP A 61 -13.75 -7.38 -9.82
CA ASP A 61 -14.21 -7.09 -11.19
C ASP A 61 -15.54 -6.30 -11.18
N ASN A 62 -15.51 -5.10 -10.61
CA ASN A 62 -16.68 -4.25 -10.45
C ASN A 62 -16.33 -2.75 -10.47
N ASP A 63 -17.32 -1.93 -10.82
CA ASP A 63 -17.13 -0.48 -10.98
C ASP A 63 -16.77 0.22 -9.67
N PHE A 64 -17.15 -0.35 -8.51
CA PHE A 64 -16.76 0.19 -7.21
C PHE A 64 -15.24 0.10 -7.02
N SER A 65 -14.64 -1.05 -7.26
CA SER A 65 -13.18 -1.24 -7.16
C SER A 65 -12.43 -0.39 -8.18
N VAL A 66 -12.97 -0.24 -9.40
CA VAL A 66 -12.42 0.68 -10.42
C VAL A 66 -12.42 2.12 -9.91
N ASN A 67 -13.52 2.61 -9.33
CA ASN A 67 -13.60 3.97 -8.79
C ASN A 67 -12.63 4.21 -7.63
N VAL A 68 -12.45 3.22 -6.76
CA VAL A 68 -11.51 3.26 -5.63
C VAL A 68 -10.08 3.39 -6.15
N VAL A 69 -9.68 2.52 -7.10
CA VAL A 69 -8.35 2.57 -7.73
C VAL A 69 -8.14 3.89 -8.49
N HIS A 70 -9.13 4.33 -9.27
CA HIS A 70 -9.07 5.57 -10.03
C HIS A 70 -8.86 6.81 -9.14
N SER A 71 -9.45 6.82 -7.94
CA SER A 71 -9.28 7.90 -6.96
C SER A 71 -7.82 8.08 -6.50
N ILE A 72 -7.00 7.04 -6.64
CA ILE A 72 -5.57 7.07 -6.34
C ILE A 72 -4.75 7.33 -7.61
N GLN A 73 -5.07 6.61 -8.70
CA GLN A 73 -4.40 6.78 -10.00
C GLN A 73 -4.36 8.24 -10.47
N SER A 74 -5.46 8.97 -10.28
CA SER A 74 -5.57 10.39 -10.68
C SER A 74 -4.61 11.32 -9.94
N ARG A 75 -3.97 10.86 -8.87
CA ARG A 75 -2.98 11.59 -8.05
C ARG A 75 -1.54 11.21 -8.38
N MET A 76 -1.34 10.21 -9.23
CA MET A 76 -0.05 9.67 -9.61
C MET A 76 0.33 10.10 -11.03
N SER A 77 1.62 10.31 -11.28
CA SER A 77 2.13 10.62 -12.63
C SER A 77 2.57 9.40 -13.43
N LYS A 78 2.45 8.21 -12.85
CA LYS A 78 2.58 6.92 -13.54
C LYS A 78 1.39 6.03 -13.21
N PRO A 79 1.10 5.03 -14.06
CA PRO A 79 0.15 3.98 -13.76
C PRO A 79 0.42 3.32 -12.40
N LEU A 80 -0.61 3.23 -11.57
CA LEU A 80 -0.67 2.46 -10.34
C LEU A 80 -0.49 0.99 -10.72
N VAL A 81 0.37 0.30 -9.96
CA VAL A 81 0.60 -1.13 -10.17
C VAL A 81 -0.33 -1.93 -9.27
N ILE A 82 -1.06 -2.86 -9.87
CA ILE A 82 -1.88 -3.87 -9.18
C ILE A 82 -1.18 -5.23 -9.33
N ARG A 83 -0.82 -5.85 -8.22
CA ARG A 83 -0.27 -7.21 -8.18
C ARG A 83 -1.41 -8.23 -8.09
N VAL A 84 -1.46 -9.19 -9.00
CA VAL A 84 -2.35 -10.36 -8.90
C VAL A 84 -1.48 -11.57 -8.62
N GLY A 85 -1.59 -12.11 -7.41
CA GLY A 85 -0.69 -13.15 -6.93
C GLY A 85 -1.19 -13.80 -5.64
N GLY A 86 -0.30 -13.96 -4.67
CA GLY A 86 -0.61 -14.53 -3.36
C GLY A 86 -0.56 -16.05 -3.40
N THR A 87 -0.81 -16.67 -2.25
CA THR A 87 -0.77 -18.13 -2.15
C THR A 87 -1.76 -18.74 -3.14
N SER A 88 -2.95 -18.15 -3.31
CA SER A 88 -3.96 -18.68 -4.23
C SER A 88 -3.48 -18.77 -5.68
N GLY A 89 -2.53 -17.93 -6.10
CA GLY A 89 -1.94 -17.98 -7.43
C GLY A 89 -1.21 -19.29 -7.72
N ASP A 90 -0.65 -19.94 -6.69
CA ASP A 90 0.02 -21.24 -6.80
C ASP A 90 -0.95 -22.43 -6.69
N HIS A 91 -2.21 -22.17 -6.33
CA HIS A 91 -3.31 -23.12 -6.18
C HIS A 91 -4.37 -23.01 -7.30
N ILE A 92 -4.07 -22.26 -8.37
CA ILE A 92 -4.97 -22.11 -9.51
C ILE A 92 -4.72 -23.18 -10.58
N THR A 93 -5.81 -23.81 -11.02
CA THR A 93 -5.86 -24.62 -12.23
C THR A 93 -6.68 -23.93 -13.31
N PHE A 94 -6.04 -23.54 -14.42
CA PHE A 94 -6.75 -23.04 -15.60
C PHE A 94 -7.39 -24.20 -16.37
N LYS A 95 -8.70 -24.09 -16.63
CA LYS A 95 -9.46 -25.03 -17.47
C LYS A 95 -10.19 -24.26 -18.58
N PRO A 96 -9.78 -24.40 -19.86
CA PRO A 96 -10.40 -23.65 -20.96
C PRO A 96 -11.89 -23.98 -21.15
N GLU A 97 -12.33 -25.16 -20.72
CA GLU A 97 -13.72 -25.61 -20.78
C GLU A 97 -14.61 -25.11 -19.63
N GLN A 98 -14.03 -24.50 -18.58
CA GLN A 98 -14.81 -23.88 -17.50
C GLN A 98 -15.37 -22.55 -17.97
N THR A 99 -16.69 -22.47 -18.20
CA THR A 99 -17.37 -21.24 -18.66
C THR A 99 -18.53 -20.84 -17.76
N LYS A 100 -18.71 -21.48 -16.60
CA LYS A 100 -19.87 -21.24 -15.73
C LYS A 100 -19.62 -20.18 -14.67
N VAL A 101 -18.40 -20.08 -14.19
CA VAL A 101 -17.97 -19.13 -13.16
C VAL A 101 -16.54 -18.68 -13.47
N ALA A 102 -16.22 -17.43 -13.15
CA ALA A 102 -14.89 -16.86 -13.35
C ALA A 102 -13.83 -17.64 -12.54
N ALA A 103 -14.09 -17.87 -11.25
CA ALA A 103 -13.29 -18.76 -10.41
C ALA A 103 -14.20 -19.68 -9.59
N ASP A 104 -13.96 -20.97 -9.68
CA ASP A 104 -14.63 -22.01 -8.89
C ASP A 104 -13.70 -22.41 -7.73
N CYS A 105 -14.11 -22.11 -6.51
CA CYS A 105 -13.34 -22.36 -5.30
C CYS A 105 -13.68 -23.73 -4.72
N HIS A 106 -12.67 -24.54 -4.44
CA HIS A 106 -12.79 -25.90 -3.93
C HIS A 106 -12.45 -25.91 -2.45
N SER A 107 -13.37 -25.39 -1.63
CA SER A 107 -13.22 -25.37 -0.17
C SER A 107 -14.23 -26.27 0.53
N SER A 108 -13.81 -26.86 1.65
CA SER A 108 -14.72 -27.50 2.62
C SER A 108 -15.39 -26.48 3.55
N LYS A 109 -14.93 -25.23 3.54
CA LYS A 109 -15.45 -24.14 4.36
C LYS A 109 -16.61 -23.42 3.64
N LYS A 110 -17.36 -22.63 4.40
CA LYS A 110 -18.46 -21.81 3.86
C LYS A 110 -17.97 -20.62 3.01
N PHE A 111 -16.70 -20.25 3.14
CA PHE A 111 -16.09 -19.11 2.47
C PHE A 111 -14.70 -19.50 1.97
N CYS A 112 -14.27 -18.83 0.91
CA CYS A 112 -13.01 -19.08 0.22
C CYS A 112 -11.92 -18.13 0.72
N ASN A 113 -10.70 -18.64 0.82
CA ASN A 113 -9.51 -17.91 1.25
C ASN A 113 -8.31 -18.24 0.36
N SER A 114 -7.17 -17.63 0.63
CA SER A 114 -5.95 -17.76 -0.19
C SER A 114 -5.34 -19.16 -0.21
N LEU A 115 -5.71 -20.06 0.71
CA LEU A 115 -5.18 -21.42 0.81
C LEU A 115 -6.07 -22.48 0.14
N ASP A 116 -7.24 -22.10 -0.37
CA ASP A 116 -8.12 -23.04 -1.09
C ASP A 116 -7.64 -23.25 -2.54
N ASP A 117 -8.04 -24.36 -3.15
CA ASP A 117 -7.78 -24.62 -4.57
C ASP A 117 -8.83 -23.94 -5.45
N TYR A 118 -8.41 -23.41 -6.61
CA TYR A 118 -9.29 -22.70 -7.52
C TYR A 118 -9.20 -23.27 -8.93
N THR A 119 -10.34 -23.51 -9.56
CA THR A 119 -10.43 -23.76 -11.00
C THR A 119 -10.90 -22.48 -11.70
N VAL A 120 -10.12 -21.95 -12.63
CA VAL A 120 -10.45 -20.72 -13.37
C VAL A 120 -10.70 -21.01 -14.85
N GLY A 121 -11.68 -20.29 -15.41
CA GLY A 121 -12.03 -20.33 -16.83
C GLY A 121 -11.55 -19.10 -17.60
N PRO A 122 -11.85 -18.97 -18.91
CA PRO A 122 -11.54 -17.77 -19.68
C PRO A 122 -12.11 -16.46 -19.08
N ASP A 123 -13.31 -16.51 -18.49
CA ASP A 123 -14.00 -15.34 -17.90
C ASP A 123 -13.23 -14.74 -16.70
N TYR A 124 -12.37 -15.52 -16.04
CA TYR A 124 -11.47 -15.01 -14.99
C TYR A 124 -10.63 -13.83 -15.47
N PHE A 125 -10.13 -13.92 -16.70
CA PHE A 125 -9.17 -12.96 -17.23
C PHE A 125 -9.83 -11.65 -17.68
N ASP A 126 -11.17 -11.56 -17.69
CA ASP A 126 -11.87 -10.29 -17.99
C ASP A 126 -11.58 -9.21 -16.95
N ALA A 127 -11.35 -9.60 -15.69
CA ALA A 127 -10.92 -8.68 -14.64
C ALA A 127 -9.62 -7.92 -14.99
N LEU A 128 -8.71 -8.54 -15.76
CA LEU A 128 -7.45 -7.92 -16.18
C LEU A 128 -7.64 -6.84 -17.26
N LYS A 129 -8.82 -6.79 -17.89
CA LYS A 129 -9.20 -5.77 -18.87
C LYS A 129 -9.78 -4.52 -18.21
N ARG A 130 -10.28 -4.61 -16.97
CA ARG A 130 -11.09 -3.57 -16.33
C ARG A 130 -10.33 -2.33 -15.87
N PHE A 131 -9.20 -2.51 -15.18
CA PHE A 131 -8.46 -1.41 -14.56
C PHE A 131 -7.58 -0.71 -15.61
N GLU A 132 -8.16 -0.12 -16.66
CA GLU A 132 -7.50 0.31 -17.91
C GLU A 132 -6.32 1.30 -17.73
N ASP A 133 -6.34 2.10 -16.67
CA ASP A 133 -5.27 3.07 -16.38
C ASP A 133 -4.13 2.51 -15.48
N SER A 134 -4.31 1.30 -14.95
CA SER A 134 -3.34 0.65 -14.05
C SER A 134 -2.42 -0.33 -14.79
N HIS A 135 -1.31 -0.72 -14.19
CA HIS A 135 -0.48 -1.81 -14.73
C HIS A 135 -0.55 -3.03 -13.82
N TRP A 136 -0.26 -4.21 -14.37
CA TRP A 136 -0.34 -5.49 -13.68
C TRP A 136 1.03 -6.05 -13.34
N THR A 137 1.23 -6.50 -12.11
CA THR A 137 2.19 -7.57 -11.82
C THR A 137 1.44 -8.89 -11.83
N LEU A 138 1.78 -9.79 -12.75
CA LEU A 138 1.11 -11.09 -12.90
C LEU A 138 1.96 -12.20 -12.27
N GLN A 139 1.41 -12.99 -11.36
CA GLN A 139 2.10 -14.18 -10.88
C GLN A 139 2.14 -15.27 -11.96
N ALA A 140 3.32 -15.85 -12.14
CA ALA A 140 3.55 -17.14 -12.78
C ALA A 140 3.35 -18.23 -11.71
N PRO A 141 2.31 -19.07 -11.80
CA PRO A 141 2.08 -20.12 -10.82
C PRO A 141 3.25 -21.11 -10.76
N MET A 142 3.75 -21.39 -9.57
CA MET A 142 4.92 -22.25 -9.34
C MET A 142 4.77 -23.21 -8.17
N GLY A 143 3.60 -23.31 -7.54
CA GLY A 143 3.33 -24.24 -6.43
C GLY A 143 3.80 -25.68 -6.67
N ASP A 144 3.95 -26.44 -5.59
CA ASP A 144 4.59 -27.78 -5.60
C ASP A 144 4.03 -28.75 -6.66
N GLU A 145 2.73 -28.68 -6.93
CA GLU A 145 2.04 -29.54 -7.91
C GLU A 145 1.93 -28.92 -9.30
N MET A 146 2.32 -27.65 -9.46
CA MET A 146 2.16 -26.90 -10.69
C MET A 146 3.11 -27.43 -11.77
N LYS A 147 2.58 -27.76 -12.94
CA LYS A 147 3.39 -28.15 -14.12
C LYS A 147 3.76 -26.93 -14.95
N LEU A 148 4.89 -26.97 -15.65
CA LEU A 148 5.35 -25.85 -16.49
C LEU A 148 4.30 -25.48 -17.54
N GLU A 149 3.69 -26.47 -18.19
CA GLU A 149 2.68 -26.28 -19.23
C GLU A 149 1.42 -25.60 -18.66
N ALA A 150 1.05 -25.92 -17.42
CA ALA A 150 -0.08 -25.30 -16.73
C ALA A 150 0.22 -23.84 -16.35
N SER A 151 1.43 -23.56 -15.81
CA SER A 151 1.91 -22.20 -15.55
C SER A 151 1.86 -21.35 -16.82
N MET A 152 2.36 -21.88 -17.94
CA MET A 152 2.41 -21.18 -19.22
C MET A 152 1.02 -20.99 -19.84
N ALA A 153 0.12 -21.98 -19.71
CA ALA A 153 -1.25 -21.84 -20.19
C ALA A 153 -2.00 -20.71 -19.45
N PHE A 154 -1.83 -20.63 -18.13
CA PHE A 154 -2.39 -19.52 -17.33
C PHE A 154 -1.79 -18.17 -17.74
N LEU A 155 -0.45 -18.08 -17.81
CA LEU A 155 0.24 -16.84 -18.19
C LEU A 155 -0.15 -16.37 -19.59
N GLN A 156 -0.34 -17.27 -20.55
CA GLN A 156 -0.72 -16.91 -21.92
C GLN A 156 -2.10 -16.23 -21.96
N GLN A 157 -3.05 -16.68 -21.15
CA GLN A 157 -4.37 -16.06 -21.03
C GLN A 157 -4.29 -14.72 -20.27
N ALA A 158 -3.58 -14.69 -19.14
CA ALA A 158 -3.39 -13.47 -18.35
C ALA A 158 -2.72 -12.37 -19.16
N TRP A 159 -1.62 -12.69 -19.85
CA TRP A 159 -0.92 -11.79 -20.76
C TRP A 159 -1.85 -11.31 -21.87
N GLY A 160 -2.54 -12.23 -22.54
CA GLY A 160 -3.46 -11.89 -23.64
C GLY A 160 -4.57 -10.93 -23.22
N ALA A 161 -5.13 -11.10 -22.02
CA ALA A 161 -6.16 -10.22 -21.49
C ALA A 161 -5.59 -8.86 -21.06
N ALA A 162 -4.51 -8.85 -20.28
CA ALA A 162 -3.92 -7.62 -19.75
C ALA A 162 -3.36 -6.69 -20.85
N THR A 163 -2.79 -7.28 -21.91
CA THR A 163 -2.06 -6.57 -22.97
C THR A 163 -2.84 -6.39 -24.27
N ASN A 164 -4.11 -6.81 -24.31
CA ASN A 164 -4.88 -6.94 -25.56
C ASN A 164 -4.10 -7.71 -26.64
N LYS A 165 -3.78 -8.98 -26.34
CA LYS A 165 -3.05 -9.91 -27.21
C LYS A 165 -1.66 -9.40 -27.64
N GLY A 166 -0.98 -8.69 -26.74
CA GLY A 166 0.36 -8.14 -26.95
C GLY A 166 0.41 -6.80 -27.66
N ALA A 167 -0.73 -6.15 -27.90
CA ALA A 167 -0.79 -4.81 -28.51
C ALA A 167 -0.35 -3.70 -27.54
N ASN A 168 -0.48 -3.93 -26.24
CA ASN A 168 -0.13 -2.99 -25.16
C ASN A 168 0.65 -3.77 -24.08
N LYS A 169 1.92 -4.07 -24.34
CA LYS A 169 2.76 -4.89 -23.45
C LYS A 169 3.08 -4.17 -22.13
N GLU A 170 3.11 -2.84 -22.16
CA GLU A 170 3.42 -1.97 -21.03
C GLU A 170 2.42 -2.08 -19.88
N ARG A 171 1.19 -2.54 -20.16
CA ARG A 171 0.19 -2.92 -19.17
C ARG A 171 0.65 -3.99 -18.18
N VAL A 172 1.70 -4.75 -18.50
CA VAL A 172 2.31 -5.69 -17.56
C VAL A 172 3.60 -5.07 -17.01
N ALA A 173 3.52 -4.58 -15.77
CA ALA A 173 4.64 -4.00 -15.05
C ALA A 173 5.73 -5.03 -14.72
N ALA A 174 5.31 -6.25 -14.35
CA ALA A 174 6.19 -7.37 -14.08
C ALA A 174 5.48 -8.74 -14.16
N ILE A 175 6.26 -9.81 -14.24
CA ILE A 175 5.81 -11.19 -14.02
C ILE A 175 6.49 -11.73 -12.75
N ALA A 176 5.73 -11.96 -11.69
CA ALA A 176 6.21 -12.49 -10.42
C ALA A 176 6.38 -14.01 -10.49
N LEU A 177 7.54 -14.53 -10.07
CA LEU A 177 7.87 -15.94 -10.18
C LEU A 177 7.46 -16.71 -8.91
N GLY A 178 6.24 -17.24 -8.93
CA GLY A 178 5.63 -17.92 -7.79
C GLY A 178 5.20 -16.96 -6.68
N ASN A 179 4.98 -17.52 -5.50
CA ASN A 179 4.66 -16.82 -4.26
C ASN A 179 5.27 -17.59 -3.08
N GLU A 180 6.02 -16.90 -2.22
CA GLU A 180 6.61 -17.47 -1.00
C GLU A 180 7.33 -18.81 -1.22
N PRO A 181 8.32 -18.86 -2.14
CA PRO A 181 8.99 -20.12 -2.48
C PRO A 181 9.71 -20.77 -1.30
N ASN A 182 9.92 -20.03 -0.19
CA ASN A 182 10.36 -20.59 1.08
C ASN A 182 9.42 -21.65 1.67
N TRP A 183 8.16 -21.72 1.21
CA TRP A 183 7.19 -22.74 1.63
C TRP A 183 7.07 -23.94 0.68
N TYR A 184 7.74 -23.90 -0.48
CA TYR A 184 7.73 -25.01 -1.42
C TYR A 184 8.48 -26.21 -0.86
N LYS A 185 7.89 -27.40 -1.03
CA LYS A 185 8.44 -28.68 -0.55
C LYS A 185 9.04 -29.49 -1.69
N ALA A 186 8.58 -29.28 -2.92
CA ALA A 186 8.98 -30.06 -4.08
C ALA A 186 10.41 -29.76 -4.53
N TYR A 187 10.95 -28.57 -4.21
CA TYR A 187 12.28 -28.17 -4.66
C TYR A 187 12.93 -27.12 -3.76
N GLY A 188 14.27 -27.18 -3.67
CA GLY A 188 15.10 -26.15 -3.02
C GLY A 188 15.45 -24.98 -3.96
N VAL A 189 16.32 -24.07 -3.51
CA VAL A 189 16.74 -22.86 -4.24
C VAL A 189 17.16 -23.16 -5.68
N ASP A 190 18.00 -24.17 -5.90
CA ASP A 190 18.48 -24.53 -7.25
C ASP A 190 17.33 -24.97 -8.17
N GLY A 191 16.36 -25.72 -7.64
CA GLY A 191 15.19 -26.16 -8.39
C GLY A 191 14.25 -24.99 -8.72
N TYR A 192 14.08 -24.04 -7.79
CA TYR A 192 13.34 -22.80 -8.05
C TYR A 192 13.99 -21.97 -9.16
N ILE A 193 15.33 -21.82 -9.13
CA ILE A 193 16.10 -21.12 -10.17
C ILE A 193 15.92 -21.80 -11.53
N GLN A 194 16.11 -23.11 -11.60
CA GLN A 194 15.94 -23.88 -12.86
C GLN A 194 14.53 -23.78 -13.42
N ARG A 195 13.50 -23.87 -12.57
CA ARG A 195 12.11 -23.76 -12.98
C ARG A 195 11.80 -22.34 -13.47
N SER A 196 12.23 -21.33 -12.72
CA SER A 196 12.09 -19.93 -13.08
C SER A 196 12.72 -19.63 -14.43
N GLN A 197 13.93 -20.14 -14.69
CA GLN A 197 14.61 -19.96 -15.97
C GLN A 197 13.78 -20.51 -17.14
N LYS A 198 13.18 -21.71 -17.00
CA LYS A 198 12.33 -22.29 -18.05
C LYS A 198 11.08 -21.45 -18.33
N ILE A 199 10.43 -20.92 -17.28
CA ILE A 199 9.29 -20.01 -17.44
C ILE A 199 9.73 -18.74 -18.16
N GLN A 200 10.84 -18.15 -17.74
CA GLN A 200 11.35 -16.90 -18.31
C GLN A 200 11.68 -17.04 -19.80
N GLU A 201 12.45 -18.07 -20.17
CA GLU A 201 12.80 -18.37 -21.56
C GLU A 201 11.55 -18.57 -22.44
N GLN A 202 10.54 -19.29 -21.93
CA GLN A 202 9.31 -19.54 -22.66
C GLN A 202 8.46 -18.26 -22.78
N VAL A 203 8.35 -17.45 -21.73
CA VAL A 203 7.64 -16.17 -21.74
C VAL A 203 8.29 -15.20 -22.74
N VAL A 204 9.61 -15.00 -22.68
CA VAL A 204 10.31 -14.08 -23.58
C VAL A 204 10.09 -14.49 -25.04
N LYS A 205 10.15 -15.79 -25.32
CA LYS A 205 9.89 -16.35 -26.65
C LYS A 205 8.44 -16.18 -27.09
N ASP A 206 7.47 -16.66 -26.30
CA ASP A 206 6.06 -16.73 -26.70
C ASP A 206 5.40 -15.36 -26.74
N PHE A 207 5.78 -14.46 -25.82
CA PHE A 207 5.25 -13.10 -25.76
C PHE A 207 6.06 -12.12 -26.64
N LYS A 208 7.09 -12.62 -27.33
CA LYS A 208 7.92 -11.89 -28.29
C LYS A 208 8.52 -10.63 -27.67
N LEU A 209 9.10 -10.77 -26.49
CA LEU A 209 9.76 -9.69 -25.77
C LEU A 209 11.16 -9.47 -26.36
N GLN A 210 11.54 -8.22 -26.60
CA GLN A 210 12.83 -7.86 -27.19
C GLN A 210 13.54 -6.76 -26.40
N GLY A 211 14.87 -6.83 -26.35
CA GLY A 211 15.69 -5.81 -25.67
C GLY A 211 15.26 -5.64 -24.20
N ASP A 212 14.99 -4.41 -23.80
CA ASP A 212 14.59 -4.08 -22.44
C ASP A 212 13.21 -4.64 -22.04
N GLU A 213 12.35 -5.01 -23.01
CA GLU A 213 11.07 -5.65 -22.71
C GLU A 213 11.24 -7.02 -22.03
N ALA A 214 12.34 -7.72 -22.32
CA ALA A 214 12.63 -9.02 -21.70
C ALA A 214 12.96 -8.89 -20.21
N ARG A 215 13.31 -7.68 -19.75
CA ARG A 215 13.55 -7.37 -18.35
C ARG A 215 12.24 -7.07 -17.64
N ILE A 216 11.45 -8.12 -17.42
CA ILE A 216 10.07 -8.04 -16.89
C ILE A 216 9.87 -8.86 -15.61
N PHE A 217 10.79 -9.73 -15.22
CA PHE A 217 10.51 -10.66 -14.13
C PHE A 217 10.79 -10.08 -12.76
N GLN A 218 9.95 -10.47 -11.81
CA GLN A 218 10.12 -10.22 -10.40
C GLN A 218 10.40 -11.56 -9.71
N THR A 219 11.51 -11.62 -8.97
CA THR A 219 11.97 -12.84 -8.30
C THR A 219 12.00 -12.65 -6.80
N GLY A 220 12.00 -13.77 -6.08
CA GLY A 220 12.34 -13.79 -4.67
C GLY A 220 11.25 -13.44 -3.71
N GLU A 221 9.97 -13.44 -4.11
CA GLU A 221 8.71 -13.29 -3.32
C GLU A 221 8.71 -13.95 -1.91
N ILE A 222 9.65 -13.60 -1.02
CA ILE A 222 9.91 -14.31 0.24
C ILE A 222 8.86 -13.87 1.26
N ALA A 223 8.25 -14.83 1.94
CA ALA A 223 7.25 -14.60 2.97
C ALA A 223 7.76 -13.71 4.12
N ALA A 224 6.87 -12.92 4.73
CA ALA A 224 7.25 -11.90 5.72
C ALA A 224 7.96 -12.44 6.97
N GLU A 225 7.73 -13.70 7.33
CA GLU A 225 8.37 -14.39 8.45
C GLU A 225 9.79 -14.88 8.13
N VAL A 226 10.18 -14.96 6.86
CA VAL A 226 11.53 -15.29 6.42
C VAL A 226 12.26 -14.07 5.87
N ALA A 227 11.51 -13.18 5.20
CA ALA A 227 11.99 -11.97 4.59
C ALA A 227 12.86 -11.19 5.57
N SER A 228 14.02 -10.77 5.08
CA SER A 228 14.89 -9.91 5.87
C SER A 228 15.34 -10.52 7.22
N LYS A 229 15.37 -11.85 7.38
CA LYS A 229 15.99 -12.53 8.52
C LYS A 229 17.29 -13.23 8.10
N ALA A 230 18.42 -12.57 8.35
CA ALA A 230 19.75 -13.11 8.05
C ALA A 230 20.02 -14.47 8.75
N ASP A 231 19.45 -14.66 9.94
CA ASP A 231 19.59 -15.88 10.74
C ASP A 231 18.38 -16.83 10.59
N SER A 232 17.55 -16.64 9.54
CA SER A 232 16.44 -17.57 9.28
C SER A 232 16.99 -18.99 9.06
N PRO A 233 16.39 -20.03 9.67
CA PRO A 233 16.73 -21.40 9.35
C PRO A 233 16.27 -21.81 7.93
N SER A 234 15.44 -20.97 7.27
CA SER A 234 15.07 -21.17 5.88
C SER A 234 16.29 -21.04 4.97
N LYS A 235 16.43 -22.00 4.05
CA LYS A 235 17.43 -21.92 2.97
C LYS A 235 17.01 -20.93 1.86
N PHE A 236 15.77 -20.45 1.90
CA PHE A 236 15.21 -19.46 0.98
C PHE A 236 15.14 -18.10 1.67
N THR A 237 16.28 -17.44 1.82
CA THR A 237 16.33 -15.99 2.04
C THR A 237 16.51 -15.28 0.71
N LEU A 238 16.18 -13.99 0.64
CA LEU A 238 16.39 -13.22 -0.59
C LEU A 238 17.85 -13.31 -1.05
N MET A 239 18.81 -13.15 -0.15
CA MET A 239 20.22 -13.16 -0.52
C MET A 239 20.73 -14.55 -0.89
N ASP A 240 20.21 -15.61 -0.28
CA ASP A 240 20.57 -16.99 -0.64
C ASP A 240 19.99 -17.42 -1.98
N LEU A 241 18.88 -16.80 -2.40
CA LEU A 241 18.36 -16.94 -3.76
C LEU A 241 19.16 -16.11 -4.78
N LEU A 242 19.43 -14.84 -4.47
CA LEU A 242 19.98 -13.91 -5.45
C LEU A 242 21.48 -14.12 -5.71
N LYS A 243 22.27 -14.47 -4.69
CA LYS A 243 23.71 -14.72 -4.88
C LYS A 243 23.99 -15.79 -5.95
N PRO A 244 23.38 -16.99 -5.93
CA PRO A 244 23.60 -17.97 -7.00
C PRO A 244 23.00 -17.51 -8.34
N LEU A 245 21.81 -16.89 -8.34
CA LEU A 245 21.15 -16.41 -9.56
C LEU A 245 21.99 -15.37 -10.33
N PHE A 246 22.69 -14.47 -9.63
CA PHE A 246 23.53 -13.41 -10.22
C PHE A 246 25.00 -13.81 -10.40
N LYS A 247 25.45 -14.95 -9.85
CA LYS A 247 26.82 -15.46 -10.07
C LYS A 247 26.96 -16.28 -11.35
N GLY A 248 25.87 -16.86 -11.84
CA GLY A 248 25.88 -17.64 -13.08
C GLY A 248 25.87 -16.74 -14.31
N THR A 249 26.42 -17.21 -15.44
CA THR A 249 26.23 -16.58 -16.76
C THR A 249 24.81 -16.83 -17.32
N SER A 250 23.81 -17.00 -16.45
CA SER A 250 22.44 -17.32 -16.85
C SER A 250 21.85 -16.14 -17.62
N THR A 251 21.00 -16.45 -18.61
CA THR A 251 20.13 -15.45 -19.25
C THR A 251 19.16 -14.84 -18.23
N GLN A 252 18.78 -15.63 -17.23
CA GLN A 252 17.86 -15.28 -16.16
C GLN A 252 18.16 -13.93 -15.50
N GLN A 253 19.42 -13.67 -15.13
CA GLN A 253 19.80 -12.41 -14.47
C GLN A 253 19.39 -11.18 -15.28
N LYS A 254 19.56 -11.23 -16.61
CA LYS A 254 19.32 -10.10 -17.51
C LYS A 254 17.83 -9.77 -17.64
N GLU A 255 16.98 -10.73 -17.33
CA GLU A 255 15.53 -10.64 -17.44
C GLU A 255 14.88 -10.23 -16.10
N ILE A 256 15.62 -10.27 -14.98
CA ILE A 256 15.14 -9.82 -13.67
C ILE A 256 15.05 -8.28 -13.62
N LYS A 257 13.83 -7.81 -13.42
CA LYS A 257 13.47 -6.41 -13.19
C LYS A 257 13.45 -6.05 -11.71
N TYR A 258 12.92 -6.92 -10.86
CA TYR A 258 12.72 -6.66 -9.43
C TYR A 258 13.12 -7.85 -8.56
N ALA A 259 13.66 -7.55 -7.39
CA ALA A 259 13.67 -8.46 -6.25
C ALA A 259 12.48 -8.12 -5.36
N ALA A 260 11.75 -9.12 -4.85
CA ALA A 260 10.56 -8.93 -4.06
C ALA A 260 10.67 -9.59 -2.68
N GLU A 261 10.03 -9.01 -1.66
CA GLU A 261 9.76 -9.64 -0.37
C GLU A 261 8.34 -9.26 0.08
N HIS A 262 7.76 -10.00 1.01
CA HIS A 262 6.46 -9.71 1.60
C HIS A 262 6.61 -9.04 2.97
N TYR A 263 5.62 -8.24 3.38
CA TYR A 263 5.67 -7.50 4.64
C TYR A 263 4.34 -7.54 5.39
N TYR A 264 4.37 -7.95 6.65
CA TYR A 264 3.29 -7.69 7.59
C TYR A 264 3.89 -7.10 8.86
N GLN A 265 3.37 -5.95 9.31
CA GLN A 265 3.85 -5.31 10.54
C GLN A 265 3.61 -6.23 11.74
N VAL A 266 2.42 -6.84 11.76
CA VAL A 266 1.99 -7.81 12.78
C VAL A 266 1.66 -9.14 12.11
N ILE A 267 2.27 -10.22 12.58
CA ILE A 267 1.93 -11.59 12.17
C ILE A 267 1.30 -12.25 13.39
N GLY A 268 -0.02 -12.41 13.34
CA GLY A 268 -0.81 -12.99 14.40
C GLY A 268 -0.87 -14.51 14.40
N ALA A 269 -1.36 -15.08 15.50
CA ALA A 269 -1.68 -16.48 15.56
C ALA A 269 -2.97 -16.77 14.79
N ASN A 270 -3.00 -17.91 14.07
CA ASN A 270 -4.17 -18.34 13.30
C ASN A 270 -5.25 -19.02 14.14
N ASP A 271 -5.01 -19.23 15.44
CA ASP A 271 -5.93 -19.91 16.36
C ASP A 271 -6.93 -18.96 17.04
N GLY A 272 -6.80 -17.64 16.81
CA GLY A 272 -7.64 -16.63 17.45
C GLY A 272 -7.41 -16.47 18.96
N GLY A 273 -6.29 -16.99 19.48
CA GLY A 273 -5.99 -16.96 20.92
C GLY A 273 -5.57 -15.59 21.46
N HIS A 274 -5.27 -14.62 20.59
CA HIS A 274 -4.89 -13.25 20.98
C HIS A 274 -5.95 -12.23 20.58
N GLU A 275 -6.52 -11.54 21.57
CA GLU A 275 -7.37 -10.39 21.34
C GLU A 275 -6.49 -9.14 21.18
N TYR A 276 -6.50 -8.54 19.98
CA TYR A 276 -5.71 -7.35 19.68
C TYR A 276 -6.31 -6.12 20.34
N THR A 277 -5.56 -5.53 21.27
CA THR A 277 -6.00 -4.40 22.10
C THR A 277 -5.47 -3.06 21.61
N ALA A 278 -5.92 -1.98 22.25
CA ALA A 278 -5.29 -0.66 22.10
C ALA A 278 -3.80 -0.66 22.48
N ALA A 279 -3.37 -1.48 23.46
CA ALA A 279 -1.96 -1.57 23.81
C ALA A 279 -1.14 -2.17 22.66
N ASP A 280 -1.65 -3.23 22.02
CA ASP A 280 -1.02 -3.82 20.83
C ASP A 280 -0.94 -2.80 19.70
N LEU A 281 -1.99 -2.01 19.49
CA LEU A 281 -2.02 -0.99 18.44
C LEU A 281 -0.93 0.06 18.67
N LYS A 282 -0.84 0.57 19.91
CA LYS A 282 0.21 1.50 20.35
C LYS A 282 1.62 0.92 20.25
N ASP A 283 1.82 -0.36 20.55
CA ASP A 283 3.15 -0.96 20.59
C ASP A 283 3.63 -1.46 19.22
N THR A 284 2.72 -1.54 18.23
CA THR A 284 3.01 -2.07 16.90
C THR A 284 2.71 -1.06 15.78
N LEU A 285 1.45 -0.87 15.40
CA LEU A 285 1.05 -0.08 14.23
C LEU A 285 1.24 1.42 14.47
N MET A 286 0.98 1.90 15.68
CA MET A 286 1.09 3.32 16.05
C MET A 286 2.40 3.62 16.79
N ASN A 287 3.51 3.12 16.25
CA ASN A 287 4.84 3.31 16.81
C ASN A 287 5.91 3.34 15.73
N HIS A 288 6.50 4.52 15.52
CA HIS A 288 7.55 4.76 14.53
C HIS A 288 8.75 3.84 14.73
N LYS A 289 9.15 3.63 15.99
CA LYS A 289 10.29 2.76 16.32
C LYS A 289 9.96 1.30 16.02
N ALA A 290 8.74 0.83 16.27
CA ALA A 290 8.33 -0.52 15.91
C ALA A 290 8.32 -0.72 14.38
N ILE A 291 7.84 0.28 13.63
CA ILE A 291 7.83 0.28 12.16
C ILE A 291 9.26 0.25 11.60
N THR A 292 10.11 1.20 12.01
CA THR A 292 11.50 1.29 11.52
C THR A 292 12.35 0.09 11.95
N ASN A 293 12.15 -0.47 13.15
CA ASN A 293 12.81 -1.72 13.57
C ASN A 293 12.42 -2.90 12.68
N LYS A 294 11.14 -3.01 12.29
CA LYS A 294 10.66 -4.07 11.40
C LYS A 294 11.15 -3.88 9.96
N LEU A 295 11.32 -2.63 9.51
CA LEU A 295 11.89 -2.28 8.19
C LEU A 295 13.43 -2.39 8.13
N ALA A 296 14.13 -2.33 9.26
CA ALA A 296 15.59 -2.26 9.30
C ALA A 296 16.29 -3.35 8.46
N PRO A 297 15.87 -4.63 8.48
CA PRO A 297 16.54 -5.60 7.64
C PRO A 297 16.13 -5.57 6.15
N TYR A 298 14.97 -5.00 5.78
CA TYR A 298 14.65 -4.69 4.38
C TYR A 298 15.57 -3.59 3.85
N ALA A 299 15.88 -2.58 4.69
CA ALA A 299 16.88 -1.56 4.36
C ALA A 299 18.29 -2.17 4.18
N ALA A 300 18.62 -3.23 4.93
CA ALA A 300 19.84 -4.00 4.72
C ALA A 300 19.80 -4.76 3.38
N ALA A 301 18.67 -5.40 3.04
CA ALA A 301 18.48 -6.07 1.76
C ALA A 301 18.64 -5.11 0.58
N VAL A 302 18.09 -3.89 0.64
CA VAL A 302 18.32 -2.83 -0.37
C VAL A 302 19.81 -2.55 -0.57
N LYS A 303 20.57 -2.38 0.52
CA LYS A 303 22.02 -2.14 0.44
C LYS A 303 22.77 -3.33 -0.17
N SER A 304 22.41 -4.54 0.24
CA SER A 304 23.03 -5.77 -0.25
C SER A 304 22.72 -6.01 -1.73
N LEU A 305 21.49 -5.78 -2.18
CA LEU A 305 21.07 -5.80 -3.58
C LEU A 305 21.86 -4.81 -4.44
N ASN A 306 21.98 -3.56 -3.97
CA ASN A 306 22.77 -2.53 -4.67
C ASN A 306 24.25 -2.90 -4.80
N GLY A 307 24.77 -3.77 -3.93
CA GLY A 307 26.11 -4.34 -4.03
C GLY A 307 26.24 -5.47 -5.06
N ILE A 308 25.13 -6.14 -5.39
CA ILE A 308 25.05 -7.20 -6.42
C ILE A 308 24.74 -6.59 -7.79
N ASP A 309 23.61 -5.89 -7.90
CA ASP A 309 23.15 -5.23 -9.13
C ASP A 309 22.22 -4.06 -8.79
N LYS A 310 22.70 -2.83 -9.00
CA LYS A 310 21.95 -1.59 -8.75
C LYS A 310 20.72 -1.42 -9.64
N SER A 311 20.62 -2.19 -10.73
CA SER A 311 19.50 -2.12 -11.65
C SER A 311 18.33 -3.03 -11.24
N VAL A 312 18.48 -3.81 -10.17
CA VAL A 312 17.43 -4.68 -9.60
C VAL A 312 17.04 -4.17 -8.23
N PRO A 313 16.05 -3.27 -8.13
CA PRO A 313 15.61 -2.76 -6.85
C PRO A 313 14.76 -3.76 -6.08
N LEU A 314 14.69 -3.53 -4.76
CA LEU A 314 13.74 -4.21 -3.88
C LEU A 314 12.35 -3.58 -3.99
N VAL A 315 11.35 -4.42 -4.08
CA VAL A 315 9.93 -4.07 -3.91
C VAL A 315 9.32 -4.91 -2.80
N ILE A 316 8.34 -4.37 -2.10
CA ILE A 316 7.44 -5.14 -1.25
C ILE A 316 6.22 -5.47 -2.11
N SER A 317 6.14 -6.70 -2.61
CA SER A 317 5.12 -7.12 -3.58
C SER A 317 3.79 -7.52 -2.94
N GLU A 318 3.80 -7.70 -1.62
CA GLU A 318 2.65 -8.00 -0.78
C GLU A 318 2.86 -7.38 0.59
N ALA A 319 1.91 -6.55 1.01
CA ALA A 319 1.97 -5.83 2.27
C ALA A 319 0.61 -5.77 2.99
N GLY A 320 0.64 -5.82 4.31
CA GLY A 320 -0.51 -5.52 5.16
C GLY A 320 -0.12 -5.03 6.55
N SER A 321 -1.04 -4.35 7.22
CA SER A 321 -0.87 -3.93 8.62
C SER A 321 -0.74 -5.16 9.53
N ALA A 322 -1.63 -6.13 9.35
CA ALA A 322 -1.61 -7.36 10.10
C ALA A 322 -2.15 -8.54 9.29
N ILE A 323 -1.59 -9.72 9.51
CA ILE A 323 -2.11 -11.00 9.03
C ILE A 323 -2.42 -11.92 10.21
N GLY A 324 -3.36 -12.84 10.03
CA GLY A 324 -3.93 -13.67 11.09
C GLY A 324 -5.30 -13.17 11.54
N ASN A 325 -5.84 -13.75 12.62
CA ASN A 325 -7.20 -13.47 13.10
C ASN A 325 -7.29 -12.14 13.88
N THR A 326 -7.02 -11.02 13.20
CA THR A 326 -7.02 -9.66 13.77
C THR A 326 -8.35 -8.96 13.50
N ALA A 327 -8.82 -8.14 14.43
CA ALA A 327 -10.04 -7.34 14.24
C ALA A 327 -9.84 -6.21 13.22
N VAL A 328 -10.92 -5.78 12.56
CA VAL A 328 -10.87 -4.71 11.55
C VAL A 328 -10.50 -3.35 12.17
N GLU A 329 -10.86 -3.10 13.42
CA GLU A 329 -10.46 -1.92 14.19
C GLU A 329 -8.94 -1.82 14.32
N PHE A 330 -8.26 -2.96 14.41
CA PHE A 330 -6.81 -3.04 14.51
C PHE A 330 -6.14 -2.96 13.14
N ALA A 331 -6.57 -3.80 12.18
CA ALA A 331 -5.86 -3.97 10.92
C ALA A 331 -6.34 -3.03 9.79
N GLY A 332 -7.60 -2.58 9.83
CA GLY A 332 -8.24 -1.79 8.77
C GLY A 332 -8.79 -0.43 9.22
N GLY A 333 -8.67 -0.11 10.51
CA GLY A 333 -9.12 1.15 11.10
C GLY A 333 -8.16 2.32 10.86
N PHE A 334 -8.46 3.46 11.48
CA PHE A 334 -7.68 4.69 11.30
C PHE A 334 -6.26 4.60 11.92
N GLY A 335 -6.07 3.84 12.99
CA GLY A 335 -4.74 3.54 13.53
C GLY A 335 -3.86 2.82 12.50
N ALA A 336 -4.44 1.90 11.72
CA ALA A 336 -3.75 1.28 10.59
C ALA A 336 -3.51 2.27 9.43
N ALA A 337 -4.36 3.29 9.24
CA ALA A 337 -4.08 4.37 8.29
C ALA A 337 -2.83 5.17 8.68
N ILE A 338 -2.70 5.50 9.97
CA ILE A 338 -1.52 6.19 10.52
C ILE A 338 -0.26 5.34 10.33
N TRP A 339 -0.34 4.04 10.62
CA TRP A 339 0.71 3.07 10.31
C TRP A 339 1.07 3.09 8.82
N ALA A 340 0.08 2.98 7.94
CA ALA A 340 0.30 2.88 6.51
C ALA A 340 1.06 4.10 5.99
N VAL A 341 0.73 5.30 6.45
CA VAL A 341 1.49 6.52 6.11
C VAL A 341 2.94 6.41 6.55
N ASP A 342 3.21 6.15 7.83
CA ASP A 342 4.59 6.10 8.34
C ASP A 342 5.41 4.97 7.69
N PHE A 343 4.83 3.77 7.58
CA PHE A 343 5.46 2.61 6.93
C PHE A 343 5.84 2.90 5.47
N HIS A 344 4.94 3.49 4.67
CA HIS A 344 5.25 3.77 3.27
C HIS A 344 6.34 4.84 3.15
N LEU A 345 6.30 5.91 3.96
CA LEU A 345 7.33 6.96 3.92
C LEU A 345 8.69 6.46 4.42
N ALA A 346 8.72 5.64 5.48
CA ALA A 346 9.93 4.97 5.96
C ALA A 346 10.50 4.01 4.90
N ALA A 347 9.63 3.25 4.21
CA ALA A 347 10.05 2.35 3.14
C ALA A 347 10.68 3.12 1.95
N MET A 348 10.08 4.23 1.53
CA MET A 348 10.68 5.11 0.50
C MET A 348 12.05 5.63 0.93
N TRP A 349 12.18 6.09 2.19
CA TRP A 349 13.45 6.57 2.75
C TRP A 349 14.53 5.48 2.77
N HIS A 350 14.14 4.23 3.05
CA HIS A 350 15.06 3.09 3.00
C HIS A 350 15.37 2.58 1.58
N GLY A 351 14.81 3.19 0.55
CA GLY A 351 15.12 2.91 -0.85
C GLY A 351 14.33 1.76 -1.47
N ILE A 352 13.29 1.26 -0.80
CA ILE A 352 12.31 0.37 -1.41
C ILE A 352 11.62 1.14 -2.55
N GLN A 353 11.42 0.50 -3.70
CA GLN A 353 10.94 1.18 -4.90
C GLN A 353 9.43 1.02 -5.14
N ARG A 354 8.78 0.06 -4.50
CA ARG A 354 7.33 -0.15 -4.59
C ARG A 354 6.82 -0.91 -3.38
N VAL A 355 5.58 -0.62 -2.98
CA VAL A 355 4.79 -1.40 -2.03
C VAL A 355 3.43 -1.70 -2.66
N CYS A 356 3.08 -2.98 -2.77
CA CYS A 356 1.74 -3.42 -3.16
C CYS A 356 0.97 -3.93 -1.94
N ASN A 357 -0.10 -3.22 -1.57
CA ASN A 357 -0.91 -3.55 -0.40
C ASN A 357 -1.91 -4.65 -0.75
N THR A 358 -1.80 -5.83 -0.15
CA THR A 358 -2.57 -7.03 -0.52
C THR A 358 -3.99 -6.98 0.05
N HIS A 359 -4.92 -7.55 -0.71
CA HIS A 359 -6.33 -7.63 -0.36
C HIS A 359 -6.88 -9.02 -0.66
N GLY A 360 -7.76 -9.46 0.24
CA GLY A 360 -8.81 -10.43 -0.03
C GLY A 360 -10.14 -9.87 0.50
N PRO A 361 -11.31 -10.28 -0.02
CA PRO A 361 -12.58 -9.77 0.47
C PRO A 361 -12.79 -9.97 1.97
N ASP A 362 -12.15 -10.99 2.58
CA ASP A 362 -12.23 -11.26 4.03
C ASP A 362 -11.02 -10.75 4.83
N ALA A 363 -10.05 -10.10 4.19
CA ALA A 363 -8.87 -9.61 4.89
C ALA A 363 -9.21 -8.36 5.70
N THR A 364 -8.95 -8.38 7.01
CA THR A 364 -9.24 -7.22 7.88
C THR A 364 -8.32 -6.03 7.61
N HIS A 365 -7.13 -6.25 7.02
CA HIS A 365 -6.22 -5.21 6.53
C HIS A 365 -6.56 -4.71 5.11
N ALA A 366 -7.62 -5.21 4.46
CA ALA A 366 -8.03 -4.73 3.14
C ALA A 366 -8.38 -3.24 3.20
N TRP A 367 -8.10 -2.50 2.14
CA TRP A 367 -8.37 -1.07 2.10
C TRP A 367 -9.83 -0.78 1.71
N TRP A 368 -10.44 -1.70 0.95
CA TRP A 368 -11.86 -1.73 0.69
C TRP A 368 -12.34 -3.19 0.55
N LEU A 369 -13.63 -3.39 0.72
CA LEU A 369 -14.33 -4.66 0.57
C LEU A 369 -15.17 -4.59 -0.70
N PRO A 370 -14.89 -5.40 -1.72
CA PRO A 370 -15.45 -5.21 -3.06
C PRO A 370 -16.90 -5.68 -3.20
N ASP A 371 -17.40 -6.48 -2.26
CA ASP A 371 -18.75 -7.05 -2.23
C ASP A 371 -19.20 -7.41 -0.79
N ASP A 372 -20.17 -8.31 -0.63
CA ASP A 372 -20.76 -8.75 0.64
C ASP A 372 -20.23 -10.10 1.16
N THR A 373 -19.14 -10.61 0.57
CA THR A 373 -18.60 -11.94 0.90
C THR A 373 -17.76 -11.95 2.19
N SER A 374 -17.19 -10.82 2.56
CA SER A 374 -16.47 -10.60 3.84
C SER A 374 -17.28 -11.10 5.04
N ALA A 375 -16.62 -11.81 5.96
CA ALA A 375 -17.17 -12.25 7.24
C ALA A 375 -17.36 -11.07 8.21
N HIS A 376 -16.43 -10.11 8.23
CA HIS A 376 -16.48 -8.94 9.12
C HIS A 376 -17.40 -7.82 8.62
N ALA A 377 -17.74 -7.78 7.33
CA ALA A 377 -18.72 -6.84 6.81
C ALA A 377 -19.53 -7.40 5.63
N LYS A 378 -20.84 -7.58 5.81
CA LYS A 378 -21.74 -8.10 4.77
C LYS A 378 -22.17 -7.03 3.75
N THR A 379 -21.24 -6.18 3.32
CA THR A 379 -21.48 -5.11 2.36
C THR A 379 -20.19 -4.55 1.78
N ARG A 380 -20.31 -3.94 0.59
CA ARG A 380 -19.23 -3.13 0.01
C ARG A 380 -18.88 -1.98 0.94
N ALA A 381 -17.60 -1.78 1.19
CA ALA A 381 -17.15 -0.74 2.09
C ALA A 381 -15.76 -0.22 1.74
N VAL A 382 -15.53 1.07 1.92
CA VAL A 382 -14.18 1.61 2.08
C VAL A 382 -13.82 1.58 3.56
N GLN A 383 -12.68 0.99 3.91
CA GLN A 383 -12.24 0.88 5.31
C GLN A 383 -11.46 2.12 5.77
N GLY A 384 -11.32 2.29 7.09
CA GLY A 384 -10.66 3.45 7.72
C GLY A 384 -9.18 3.64 7.34
N ILE A 385 -8.51 2.58 6.89
CA ILE A 385 -7.13 2.63 6.37
C ILE A 385 -7.03 3.37 5.02
N PHE A 386 -8.09 3.39 4.21
CA PHE A 386 -8.02 3.84 2.82
C PHE A 386 -7.51 5.28 2.62
N PRO A 387 -7.87 6.28 3.45
CA PRO A 387 -7.38 7.65 3.29
C PRO A 387 -5.85 7.81 3.38
N ALA A 388 -5.11 6.79 3.83
CA ALA A 388 -3.66 6.76 3.72
C ALA A 388 -3.17 6.73 2.25
N ALA A 389 -3.92 6.15 1.33
CA ALA A 389 -3.53 5.99 -0.07
C ALA A 389 -3.41 7.33 -0.78
N PRO A 390 -4.45 8.20 -0.75
CA PRO A 390 -4.34 9.52 -1.33
C PRO A 390 -3.36 10.41 -0.56
N PHE A 391 -3.17 10.24 0.76
CA PHE A 391 -2.07 10.90 1.49
C PHE A 391 -0.71 10.56 0.87
N ILE A 392 -0.41 9.26 0.74
CA ILE A 392 0.88 8.77 0.23
C ILE A 392 1.09 9.24 -1.21
N ALA A 393 0.07 9.13 -2.06
CA ALA A 393 0.12 9.59 -3.45
C ALA A 393 0.38 11.12 -3.54
N ASP A 394 -0.34 11.93 -2.76
CA ASP A 394 -0.16 13.39 -2.75
C ASP A 394 1.22 13.80 -2.19
N PHE A 395 1.79 13.03 -1.26
CA PHE A 395 3.15 13.28 -0.75
C PHE A 395 4.23 12.99 -1.80
N ILE A 396 4.09 11.89 -2.56
CA ILE A 396 4.95 11.59 -3.72
C ILE A 396 4.83 12.74 -4.74
N GLY A 397 3.59 13.13 -5.06
CA GLY A 397 3.24 14.17 -6.01
C GLY A 397 3.22 13.68 -7.45
N ASN A 398 2.38 14.31 -8.28
CA ASN A 398 2.26 14.03 -9.71
C ASN A 398 3.21 14.90 -10.57
N ASP A 399 3.28 16.21 -10.31
CA ASP A 399 3.97 17.15 -11.20
C ASP A 399 5.44 17.40 -10.83
N LYS A 400 5.77 17.22 -9.55
CA LYS A 400 7.09 17.47 -8.97
C LYS A 400 7.53 16.27 -8.15
N LEU A 401 8.08 15.28 -8.87
CA LEU A 401 8.71 14.12 -8.23
C LEU A 401 9.83 14.58 -7.30
N GLY A 402 9.93 13.91 -6.16
CA GLY A 402 10.81 14.33 -5.09
C GLY A 402 11.80 13.28 -4.62
N LYS A 403 12.73 13.73 -3.78
CA LYS A 403 13.63 12.90 -3.00
C LYS A 403 13.21 13.03 -1.54
N ILE A 404 12.96 11.90 -0.89
CA ILE A 404 12.52 11.85 0.50
C ILE A 404 13.71 11.77 1.44
N LYS A 405 13.58 12.37 2.62
CA LYS A 405 14.49 12.18 3.74
C LYS A 405 13.70 12.17 5.04
N GLU A 406 13.93 11.17 5.87
CA GLU A 406 13.42 11.13 7.24
C GLU A 406 14.10 12.24 8.08
N ILE A 407 13.30 12.88 8.94
CA ILE A 407 13.75 13.84 9.93
C ILE A 407 13.71 13.13 11.27
N ASP A 408 14.88 12.77 11.79
CA ASP A 408 15.00 12.03 13.05
C ASP A 408 14.64 12.93 14.25
N LEU A 409 13.44 12.75 14.77
CA LEU A 409 12.91 13.49 15.92
C LEU A 409 13.23 12.83 17.26
N LYS A 410 13.94 11.68 17.27
CA LYS A 410 14.21 10.88 18.48
C LYS A 410 12.95 10.58 19.30
N ASN A 411 11.85 10.26 18.60
CA ASN A 411 10.54 10.05 19.19
C ASN A 411 9.86 8.82 18.59
N ASP A 412 9.39 7.92 19.44
CA ASP A 412 8.76 6.67 19.03
C ASP A 412 7.32 6.89 18.50
N PHE A 413 6.69 8.03 18.79
CA PHE A 413 5.29 8.33 18.46
C PHE A 413 5.11 9.60 17.62
N LEU A 414 6.19 10.20 17.14
CA LEU A 414 6.15 11.34 16.23
C LEU A 414 7.26 11.17 15.20
N SER A 415 6.88 11.07 13.92
CA SER A 415 7.82 11.01 12.80
C SER A 415 7.58 12.18 11.84
N ALA A 416 8.63 12.53 11.08
CA ALA A 416 8.53 13.54 10.06
C ALA A 416 9.44 13.21 8.86
N TYR A 417 8.99 13.62 7.68
CA TYR A 417 9.70 13.37 6.42
C TYR A 417 9.69 14.63 5.55
N ALA A 418 10.85 14.98 5.01
CA ALA A 418 11.02 16.06 4.06
C ALA A 418 11.02 15.51 2.63
N MET A 419 10.26 16.15 1.74
CA MET A 419 10.30 15.90 0.30
C MET A 419 10.95 17.09 -0.42
N PHE A 420 12.09 16.83 -1.07
CA PHE A 420 12.82 17.80 -1.87
C PHE A 420 12.49 17.61 -3.35
N ASP A 421 12.23 18.68 -4.08
CA ASP A 421 12.05 18.62 -5.53
C ASP A 421 13.31 18.05 -6.21
N GLN A 422 13.16 17.04 -7.07
CA GLN A 422 14.29 16.34 -7.69
C GLN A 422 15.16 17.25 -8.58
N LYS A 423 14.60 18.30 -9.16
CA LYS A 423 15.29 19.17 -10.12
C LYS A 423 15.99 20.34 -9.45
N THR A 424 15.40 20.87 -8.38
CA THR A 424 15.83 22.12 -7.73
C THR A 424 16.44 21.92 -6.36
N ASP A 425 16.34 20.71 -5.78
CA ASP A 425 16.77 20.39 -4.41
C ASP A 425 16.07 21.19 -3.31
N LYS A 426 15.03 21.96 -3.66
CA LYS A 426 14.26 22.77 -2.71
C LYS A 426 13.26 21.91 -1.95
N LEU A 427 13.09 22.22 -0.67
CA LEU A 427 12.02 21.63 0.14
C LEU A 427 10.67 21.99 -0.46
N SER A 428 9.83 20.98 -0.70
CA SER A 428 8.52 21.14 -1.33
C SER A 428 7.38 20.73 -0.40
N ARG A 429 7.56 19.66 0.37
CA ARG A 429 6.55 19.12 1.27
C ARG A 429 7.21 18.59 2.54
N ILE A 430 6.47 18.64 3.65
CA ILE A 430 6.85 18.00 4.92
C ILE A 430 5.66 17.16 5.38
N ALA A 431 5.88 15.86 5.62
CA ALA A 431 4.90 15.03 6.31
C ALA A 431 5.23 15.01 7.81
N ILE A 432 4.23 15.12 8.67
CA ILE A 432 4.37 14.97 10.12
C ILE A 432 3.26 14.02 10.60
N ILE A 433 3.64 12.94 11.28
CA ILE A 433 2.74 11.86 11.67
C ILE A 433 2.78 11.72 13.19
N ASN A 434 1.67 12.03 13.85
CA ASN A 434 1.53 11.86 15.29
C ASN A 434 0.82 10.53 15.59
N MET A 435 1.64 9.55 15.95
CA MET A 435 1.26 8.18 16.29
C MET A 435 0.88 8.02 17.76
N ARG A 436 0.79 9.09 18.56
CA ARG A 436 0.17 8.96 19.88
C ARG A 436 -1.29 8.54 19.72
N GLN A 437 -1.60 7.34 20.18
CA GLN A 437 -2.96 6.82 20.11
C GLN A 437 -3.91 7.69 20.94
N TRP A 438 -5.00 8.08 20.30
CA TRP A 438 -6.12 8.79 20.90
C TRP A 438 -7.43 8.23 20.34
N GLU A 439 -8.41 8.13 21.22
CA GLU A 439 -9.78 7.72 20.91
C GLU A 439 -10.76 8.81 21.38
N TYR A 440 -11.93 8.86 20.76
CA TYR A 440 -12.98 9.79 21.18
C TYR A 440 -13.33 9.62 22.67
N GLY A 441 -13.39 10.75 23.37
CA GLY A 441 -13.72 10.79 24.79
C GLY A 441 -13.89 12.22 25.31
N PRO A 442 -14.19 12.37 26.61
CA PRO A 442 -14.44 13.68 27.22
C PRO A 442 -13.19 14.55 27.37
N ALA A 443 -12.00 13.96 27.26
CA ALA A 443 -10.73 14.66 27.37
C ALA A 443 -10.42 15.46 26.10
N VAL A 444 -9.78 16.63 26.28
CA VAL A 444 -9.24 17.40 25.16
C VAL A 444 -8.19 16.55 24.45
N ARG A 445 -8.35 16.36 23.13
CA ARG A 445 -7.36 15.69 22.28
C ARG A 445 -6.02 16.44 22.36
N PRO A 446 -4.93 15.82 22.82
CA PRO A 446 -3.62 16.47 22.85
C PRO A 446 -3.07 16.71 21.43
N ARG A 447 -2.05 17.56 21.32
CA ARG A 447 -1.38 17.83 20.05
C ARG A 447 0.07 18.24 20.21
N TYR A 448 0.85 18.01 19.16
CA TYR A 448 2.11 18.73 18.97
C TYR A 448 1.87 20.07 18.27
N VAL A 449 2.70 21.06 18.60
CA VAL A 449 2.85 22.29 17.82
C VAL A 449 4.23 22.23 17.17
N ALA A 450 4.26 21.84 15.89
CA ALA A 450 5.46 21.69 15.11
C ALA A 450 5.95 23.05 14.62
N GLN A 451 7.13 23.45 15.09
CA GLN A 451 7.83 24.69 14.74
C GLN A 451 8.83 24.39 13.62
N ILE A 452 8.69 25.07 12.49
CA ILE A 452 9.43 24.74 11.26
C ILE A 452 10.01 26.01 10.64
N ASP A 453 11.34 26.03 10.51
CA ASP A 453 12.05 27.03 9.73
C ASP A 453 12.05 26.65 8.25
N ILE A 454 11.72 27.62 7.40
CA ILE A 454 11.58 27.44 5.95
C ILE A 454 12.38 28.51 5.19
N GLY A 455 12.75 28.19 3.95
CA GLY A 455 13.54 29.07 3.10
C GLY A 455 12.85 30.41 2.83
N LYS A 456 13.65 31.48 2.69
CA LYS A 456 13.17 32.84 2.38
C LYS A 456 12.36 32.96 1.09
N ASP A 457 12.51 32.00 0.19
CA ASP A 457 11.85 31.91 -1.10
C ASP A 457 10.45 31.26 -1.05
N VAL A 458 10.06 30.68 0.09
CA VAL A 458 8.71 30.17 0.30
C VAL A 458 7.73 31.33 0.45
N LYS A 459 6.66 31.30 -0.34
CA LYS A 459 5.61 32.33 -0.43
C LYS A 459 4.30 31.88 0.18
N SER A 460 4.03 30.57 0.19
CA SER A 460 2.84 30.02 0.81
C SER A 460 3.11 28.67 1.48
N ALA A 461 2.34 28.39 2.52
CA ALA A 461 2.34 27.12 3.23
C ALA A 461 0.88 26.70 3.50
N VAL A 462 0.52 25.49 3.08
CA VAL A 462 -0.84 24.93 3.20
C VAL A 462 -0.77 23.60 3.94
N VAL A 463 -1.69 23.38 4.88
CA VAL A 463 -1.80 22.11 5.61
C VAL A 463 -2.93 21.26 5.05
N GLN A 464 -2.60 20.00 4.77
CA GLN A 464 -3.55 18.96 4.40
C GLN A 464 -3.54 17.90 5.49
N ARG A 465 -4.72 17.46 5.96
CA ARG A 465 -4.86 16.63 7.17
C ARG A 465 -5.51 15.29 6.87
N MET A 466 -4.94 14.21 7.40
CA MET A 466 -5.60 12.93 7.54
C MET A 466 -6.08 12.78 8.98
N GLN A 467 -7.40 12.71 9.17
CA GLN A 467 -8.00 12.78 10.50
C GLN A 467 -9.34 12.05 10.59
N SER A 468 -9.69 11.71 11.84
CA SER A 468 -11.00 11.25 12.28
C SER A 468 -11.31 11.87 13.65
N GLU A 469 -12.58 12.22 13.86
CA GLU A 469 -13.09 12.67 15.16
C GLU A 469 -13.28 11.51 16.14
N HIS A 470 -13.33 10.27 15.64
CA HIS A 470 -13.50 9.08 16.46
C HIS A 470 -12.19 8.53 17.04
N GLY A 471 -11.04 8.94 16.48
CA GLY A 471 -9.73 8.44 16.88
C GLY A 471 -9.32 7.15 16.16
N ALA A 472 -8.33 6.44 16.69
CA ALA A 472 -7.64 5.38 15.97
C ALA A 472 -8.53 4.17 15.64
N ALA A 473 -9.59 3.92 16.41
CA ALA A 473 -10.54 2.82 16.13
C ALA A 473 -11.52 3.12 14.98
N ALA A 474 -11.48 4.31 14.37
CA ALA A 474 -12.44 4.70 13.34
C ALA A 474 -12.38 3.78 12.10
N LEU A 475 -13.53 3.22 11.70
CA LEU A 475 -13.62 2.26 10.61
C LEU A 475 -13.94 2.87 9.22
N GLY A 476 -14.07 4.19 9.14
CA GLY A 476 -14.53 4.88 7.93
C GLY A 476 -16.06 4.93 7.82
N PHE A 477 -16.56 5.69 6.84
CA PHE A 477 -17.99 6.00 6.74
C PHE A 477 -18.88 4.76 6.54
N ASP A 478 -18.45 3.80 5.70
CA ASP A 478 -19.32 2.67 5.34
C ASP A 478 -19.54 1.71 6.51
N LEU A 479 -18.50 1.47 7.31
CA LEU A 479 -18.53 0.52 8.44
C LEU A 479 -18.92 1.19 9.75
N GLY A 480 -18.31 2.34 10.07
CA GLY A 480 -18.50 3.04 11.35
C GLY A 480 -19.50 4.20 11.32
N GLY A 481 -20.01 4.57 10.13
CA GLY A 481 -20.94 5.68 9.97
C GLY A 481 -20.26 7.07 9.97
N PRO A 482 -21.05 8.16 9.86
CA PRO A 482 -20.51 9.52 9.74
C PRO A 482 -19.62 9.95 10.91
N GLN A 483 -19.86 9.45 12.11
CA GLN A 483 -19.07 9.79 13.31
C GLN A 483 -17.69 9.15 13.32
N GLN A 484 -17.49 8.04 12.60
CA GLN A 484 -16.21 7.34 12.47
C GLN A 484 -15.57 7.55 11.10
N ASN A 485 -16.01 8.57 10.36
CA ASN A 485 -15.45 8.85 9.06
C ASN A 485 -13.97 9.26 9.18
N VAL A 486 -13.15 8.74 8.27
CA VAL A 486 -11.75 9.12 8.13
C VAL A 486 -11.63 9.94 6.86
N THR A 487 -11.00 11.11 6.95
CA THR A 487 -10.85 12.01 5.81
C THR A 487 -9.40 12.27 5.50
N TRP A 488 -9.09 12.55 4.23
CA TRP A 488 -7.81 13.10 3.80
C TRP A 488 -8.05 14.42 3.08
N ASN A 489 -7.48 15.50 3.61
CA ASN A 489 -7.62 16.85 3.09
C ASN A 489 -9.10 17.26 2.89
N GLY A 490 -9.98 16.83 3.80
CA GLY A 490 -11.42 17.04 3.70
C GLY A 490 -12.12 16.19 2.63
N GLU A 491 -11.45 15.23 1.99
CA GLU A 491 -12.09 14.24 1.14
C GLU A 491 -12.46 12.99 1.95
N GLN A 492 -13.57 12.36 1.55
CA GLN A 492 -14.04 11.09 2.06
C GLN A 492 -14.33 10.14 0.90
N TRP A 493 -14.24 8.84 1.19
CA TRP A 493 -14.53 7.75 0.26
C TRP A 493 -15.53 6.81 0.89
N SER A 494 -16.52 6.40 0.10
CA SER A 494 -17.58 5.53 0.58
C SER A 494 -18.28 4.86 -0.60
N TRP A 495 -18.62 3.58 -0.44
CA TRP A 495 -19.56 2.89 -1.31
C TRP A 495 -20.96 3.51 -1.23
N LYS A 496 -21.44 3.79 -0.01
CA LYS A 496 -22.80 4.31 0.23
C LYS A 496 -23.01 5.71 -0.36
N LEU A 497 -22.03 6.60 -0.25
CA LEU A 497 -22.17 8.00 -0.66
C LEU A 497 -21.74 8.26 -2.10
N SER A 498 -20.68 7.60 -2.56
CA SER A 498 -19.99 8.00 -3.79
C SER A 498 -19.50 6.83 -4.63
N LYS A 499 -19.91 5.59 -4.31
CA LYS A 499 -19.51 4.40 -5.07
C LYS A 499 -18.00 4.29 -5.23
N GLY A 500 -17.24 4.68 -4.20
CA GLY A 500 -15.78 4.62 -4.18
C GLY A 500 -15.06 5.86 -4.69
N LEU A 501 -15.76 6.84 -5.26
CA LEU A 501 -15.16 8.11 -5.69
C LEU A 501 -14.88 9.04 -4.49
N GLY A 502 -13.76 9.74 -4.53
CA GLY A 502 -13.45 10.78 -3.54
C GLY A 502 -14.40 11.98 -3.63
N ARG A 503 -14.89 12.47 -2.49
CA ARG A 503 -15.70 13.69 -2.42
C ARG A 503 -15.30 14.56 -1.24
N LYS A 504 -15.25 15.88 -1.45
CA LYS A 504 -15.07 16.83 -0.34
C LYS A 504 -16.27 16.77 0.61
N VAL A 505 -15.99 16.73 1.90
CA VAL A 505 -16.99 16.90 2.96
C VAL A 505 -17.50 18.35 2.92
N ALA A 506 -18.78 18.53 3.26
CA ALA A 506 -19.39 19.85 3.27
C ALA A 506 -18.70 20.77 4.29
N GLY A 507 -18.46 22.02 3.90
CA GLY A 507 -17.83 23.03 4.77
C GLY A 507 -16.33 22.86 4.97
N TYR A 508 -15.66 21.99 4.22
CA TYR A 508 -14.20 21.94 4.22
C TYR A 508 -13.60 23.24 3.66
N GLU A 509 -12.64 23.79 4.38
CA GLU A 509 -11.85 24.95 3.97
C GLU A 509 -10.36 24.59 3.99
N GLU A 510 -9.61 25.14 3.03
CA GLU A 510 -8.15 24.96 2.97
C GLU A 510 -7.46 25.73 4.12
N GLU A 511 -6.58 25.04 4.84
CA GLU A 511 -5.81 25.65 5.93
C GLU A 511 -4.51 26.28 5.39
N LYS A 512 -4.48 27.62 5.34
CA LYS A 512 -3.28 28.39 5.01
C LYS A 512 -2.55 28.81 6.29
N LEU A 513 -1.26 28.53 6.35
CA LEU A 513 -0.41 28.94 7.47
C LEU A 513 0.12 30.35 7.29
N VAL A 514 0.30 31.05 8.40
CA VAL A 514 1.01 32.32 8.44
C VAL A 514 2.51 32.06 8.42
N ILE A 515 3.21 32.65 7.46
CA ILE A 515 4.69 32.62 7.40
C ILE A 515 5.22 33.86 8.11
N ASN A 516 5.81 33.68 9.28
CA ASN A 516 6.49 34.73 10.01
C ASN A 516 7.93 34.87 9.49
N LYS A 517 8.34 36.06 9.05
CA LYS A 517 9.71 36.27 8.53
C LYS A 517 10.64 36.83 9.60
N ASP A 518 11.83 36.26 9.71
CA ASP A 518 12.90 36.80 10.54
C ASP A 518 13.61 38.00 9.89
N LYS A 519 14.61 38.57 10.57
CA LYS A 519 15.39 39.72 10.05
C LYS A 519 16.18 39.40 8.77
N ASN A 520 16.46 38.12 8.51
CA ASN A 520 17.15 37.63 7.31
C ASN A 520 16.17 37.17 6.22
N MET A 521 14.87 37.43 6.40
CA MET A 521 13.76 37.03 5.53
C MET A 521 13.49 35.52 5.48
N ASN A 522 14.12 34.70 6.34
CA ASN A 522 13.76 33.29 6.47
C ASN A 522 12.37 33.18 7.09
N GLY A 523 11.59 32.21 6.62
CA GLY A 523 10.24 32.00 7.10
C GLY A 523 10.22 31.05 8.30
N HIS A 524 9.21 31.21 9.13
CA HIS A 524 8.88 30.33 10.24
C HIS A 524 7.38 30.06 10.22
N ILE A 525 7.00 28.79 10.34
CA ILE A 525 5.61 28.33 10.40
C ILE A 525 5.40 27.44 11.62
N SER A 526 4.18 27.46 12.16
CA SER A 526 3.75 26.59 13.26
C SER A 526 2.56 25.75 12.80
N VAL A 527 2.62 24.44 13.03
CA VAL A 527 1.58 23.49 12.60
C VAL A 527 1.08 22.68 13.77
N ASN A 528 -0.23 22.69 14.01
CA ASN A 528 -0.85 21.78 14.97
C ASN A 528 -0.95 20.38 14.36
N VAL A 529 -0.48 19.37 15.09
CA VAL A 529 -0.61 17.94 14.73
C VAL A 529 -1.20 17.18 15.93
N TRP A 530 -2.50 16.89 15.86
CA TRP A 530 -3.25 16.24 16.90
C TRP A 530 -2.84 14.77 17.09
N ASP A 531 -3.06 14.21 18.27
CA ASP A 531 -2.79 12.79 18.52
C ASP A 531 -3.62 11.92 17.58
N THR A 532 -3.04 10.91 16.93
CA THR A 532 -3.69 10.13 15.85
C THR A 532 -4.04 11.01 14.64
N GLU A 533 -3.07 11.75 14.12
CA GLU A 533 -3.23 12.59 12.93
C GLU A 533 -1.96 12.51 12.08
N ALA A 534 -2.12 12.60 10.77
CA ALA A 534 -1.01 12.85 9.86
C ALA A 534 -1.29 14.09 9.02
N VAL A 535 -0.26 14.91 8.80
CA VAL A 535 -0.39 16.12 7.97
C VAL A 535 0.68 16.19 6.91
N ILE A 536 0.35 16.82 5.77
CA ILE A 536 1.32 17.33 4.81
C ILE A 536 1.29 18.86 4.85
N VAL A 537 2.45 19.46 4.99
CA VAL A 537 2.67 20.88 4.77
C VAL A 537 3.22 21.07 3.36
N GLN A 538 2.41 21.61 2.46
CA GLN A 538 2.78 21.97 1.08
C GLN A 538 3.42 23.36 1.07
N LEU A 539 4.59 23.52 0.45
CA LEU A 539 5.32 24.78 0.34
C LEU A 539 5.44 25.21 -1.14
N SER A 540 5.20 26.49 -1.44
CA SER A 540 5.42 27.05 -2.78
C SER A 540 5.87 28.51 -2.82
#